data_AF-G9K811-F1
#
_entry.id   AF-G9K811-F1
#
_cell.length_a   1.000
_cell.length_b   1.000
_cell.length_c   1.000
_cell.angle_alpha   90.00
_cell.angle_beta   90.00
_cell.angle_gamma   90.00
#
_symmetry.space_group_name_H-M   'P 1'
#
loop_
_entity.id
_entity.type
_entity.pdbx_description
1 polymer ?
#
loop_
_entity_poly.entity_id
_entity_poly.type
_entity_poly.pdbx_seq_one_letter_code
_entity_poly.pdbx_strand_id
1 'polypeptide(L)' 'VHREVITCDCEMIKMKGYTNWAVCLSVADLTGNILKNLRRVHTVSTITKGLYEINEEVFVSVPCILGGNG' A
#
# COMPACT_ATOMS: atom_id res chain seq x y z
N VAL A 1 -7.35 -8.13 -15.07
CA VAL A 1 -6.79 -7.84 -13.72
C VAL A 1 -6.38 -6.38 -13.50
N HIS A 2 -5.26 -5.84 -14.00
CA HIS A 2 -4.83 -4.45 -13.64
C HIS A 2 -5.89 -3.38 -13.90
N ARG A 3 -6.53 -3.39 -15.09
CA ARG A 3 -7.61 -2.45 -15.42
C ARG A 3 -8.87 -2.68 -14.58
N GLU A 4 -9.21 -3.93 -14.28
CA GLU A 4 -10.35 -4.28 -13.43
C GLU A 4 -10.15 -3.73 -12.01
N VAL A 5 -8.94 -3.86 -11.44
CA VAL A 5 -8.63 -3.33 -10.10
C VAL A 5 -8.86 -1.81 -10.05
N ILE A 6 -8.37 -1.07 -11.03
CA ILE A 6 -8.56 0.40 -11.11
C ILE A 6 -10.04 0.76 -11.30
N THR A 7 -10.73 -0.01 -12.15
CA THR A 7 -12.14 0.28 -12.50
C THR A 7 -13.07 -0.02 -11.33
N CYS A 8 -12.82 -1.09 -10.58
CA CYS A 8 -13.59 -1.47 -9.40
C CYS A 8 -13.62 -0.36 -8.33
N ASP A 9 -12.51 0.30 -8.07
CA ASP A 9 -12.47 1.42 -7.12
C ASP A 9 -13.32 2.61 -7.61
N CYS A 10 -13.23 2.93 -8.90
CA CYS A 10 -14.06 3.98 -9.50
C CYS A 10 -15.56 3.64 -9.43
N GLU A 11 -15.91 2.38 -9.64
CA GLU A 11 -17.30 1.89 -9.56
C GLU A 11 -17.83 1.92 -8.13
N MET A 12 -17.06 1.48 -7.14
CA MET A 12 -17.44 1.52 -5.73
C MET A 12 -17.73 2.96 -5.27
N ILE A 13 -16.91 3.93 -5.68
CA ILE A 13 -17.14 5.34 -5.39
C ILE A 13 -18.44 5.82 -6.06
N LYS A 14 -18.69 5.45 -7.32
CA LYS A 14 -19.94 5.81 -8.01
C LYS A 14 -21.18 5.21 -7.35
N MET A 15 -21.10 3.97 -6.89
CA MET A 15 -22.25 3.27 -6.29
C MET A 15 -22.53 3.70 -4.84
N LYS A 16 -21.48 3.78 -4.01
CA LYS A 16 -21.61 3.97 -2.56
C LYS A 16 -21.27 5.39 -2.10
N GLY A 17 -20.56 6.17 -2.93
CA GLY A 17 -20.05 7.50 -2.60
C GLY A 17 -18.72 7.50 -1.83
N TYR A 18 -18.19 6.34 -1.43
CA TYR A 18 -16.94 6.23 -0.67
C TYR A 18 -16.32 4.82 -0.74
N THR A 19 -15.02 4.73 -0.42
CA THR A 19 -14.30 3.48 -0.17
C THR A 19 -13.73 3.50 1.24
N ASN A 20 -14.07 2.51 2.08
CA ASN A 20 -13.56 2.44 3.46
C ASN A 20 -13.20 1.03 3.91
N TRP A 21 -14.07 0.03 3.70
CA TRP A 21 -13.85 -1.33 4.20
C TRP A 21 -12.51 -1.94 3.75
N ALA A 22 -12.24 -1.91 2.43
CA ALA A 22 -10.99 -2.45 1.88
C ALA A 22 -9.76 -1.70 2.40
N VAL A 23 -9.83 -0.37 2.47
CA VAL A 23 -8.75 0.48 2.98
C VAL A 23 -8.49 0.21 4.47
N CYS A 24 -9.53 0.17 5.29
CA CYS A 24 -9.40 -0.13 6.72
C CYS A 24 -8.82 -1.51 6.98
N LEU A 25 -9.24 -2.52 6.21
CA LEU A 25 -8.69 -3.88 6.31
C LEU A 25 -7.20 -3.91 5.92
N SER A 26 -6.81 -3.18 4.86
CA SER A 26 -5.41 -3.04 4.45
C SER A 26 -4.56 -2.38 5.54
N VAL A 27 -5.07 -1.32 6.19
CA VAL A 27 -4.36 -0.65 7.29
C VAL A 27 -4.27 -1.55 8.52
N ALA A 28 -5.31 -2.32 8.82
CA ALA A 28 -5.30 -3.26 9.94
C ALA A 28 -4.26 -4.37 9.75
N ASP A 29 -4.12 -4.90 8.52
CA ASP A 29 -3.09 -5.90 8.20
C ASP A 29 -1.67 -5.31 8.30
N LEU A 30 -1.46 -4.11 7.75
CA LEU A 30 -0.20 -3.38 7.84
C LEU A 30 0.22 -3.16 9.31
N THR A 31 -0.71 -2.63 10.10
CA THR A 31 -0.51 -2.32 11.52
C THR A 31 -0.26 -3.61 12.30
N GLY A 32 -1.02 -4.67 12.03
CA GLY A 32 -0.81 -5.98 12.63
C GLY A 32 0.56 -6.57 12.32
N ASN A 33 1.10 -6.30 11.13
CA ASN A 33 2.44 -6.71 10.74
C ASN A 33 3.53 -6.03 11.55
N ILE A 34 3.45 -4.70 11.64
CA ILE A 34 4.41 -3.85 12.35
C ILE A 34 4.37 -4.17 13.84
N LEU A 35 3.18 -4.13 14.47
CA LEU A 35 3.03 -4.34 15.91
C LEU A 35 3.48 -5.73 16.37
N LYS A 36 3.31 -6.75 15.53
CA LYS A 36 3.74 -8.13 15.84
C LYS A 36 5.13 -8.45 15.30
N ASN A 37 5.81 -7.47 14.68
CA ASN A 37 7.12 -7.63 14.06
C ASN A 37 7.20 -8.86 13.14
N LEU A 38 6.19 -9.05 12.28
CA LEU A 38 6.08 -10.26 11.45
C LEU A 38 7.07 -10.28 10.28
N ARG A 39 7.66 -9.13 9.92
CA ARG A 39 8.65 -9.01 8.83
C ARG A 39 8.12 -9.56 7.50
N ARG A 40 6.85 -9.30 7.19
CA ARG A 40 6.28 -9.71 5.89
C ARG A 40 6.51 -8.63 4.84
N VAL A 41 6.50 -9.06 3.58
CA VAL A 41 6.58 -8.17 2.43
C VAL A 41 5.21 -7.54 2.19
N HIS A 42 5.17 -6.21 2.14
CA HIS A 42 4.01 -5.40 1.77
C HIS A 42 4.42 -4.38 0.72
N THR A 43 3.56 -4.14 -0.26
CA THR A 43 3.79 -3.06 -1.22
C THR A 43 3.29 -1.75 -0.61
N VAL A 44 4.21 -0.89 -0.17
CA VAL A 44 3.90 0.39 0.48
C VAL A 44 4.71 1.52 -0.14
N SER A 45 4.19 2.74 -0.05
CA SER A 45 4.88 3.93 -0.54
C SER A 45 6.08 4.23 0.35
N THR A 46 7.29 4.20 -0.22
CA THR A 46 8.55 4.50 0.49
C THR A 46 9.45 5.37 -0.38
N ILE A 47 10.47 5.98 0.22
CA ILE A 47 11.48 6.77 -0.48
C ILE A 47 12.24 5.87 -1.44
N THR A 48 12.20 6.21 -2.74
CA THR A 48 12.88 5.43 -3.79
C THR A 48 14.12 6.12 -4.34
N LYS A 49 14.58 7.20 -3.71
CA LYS A 49 15.79 7.91 -4.11
C LYS A 49 17.01 6.97 -4.05
N GLY A 50 17.73 6.86 -5.15
CA GLY A 50 18.87 5.94 -5.30
C GLY A 50 18.48 4.47 -5.53
N LEU A 51 17.20 4.16 -5.65
CA LEU A 51 16.68 2.85 -6.03
C LEU A 51 16.10 2.92 -7.45
N TYR A 52 16.24 1.84 -8.23
CA TYR A 52 15.67 1.74 -9.58
C TYR A 52 16.06 2.90 -10.52
N GLU A 53 17.27 3.46 -10.37
CA GLU A 53 17.76 4.60 -11.17
C GLU A 53 16.95 5.90 -10.98
N ILE A 54 16.13 5.99 -9.92
CA ILE A 54 15.39 7.19 -9.55
C ILE A 54 16.31 8.09 -8.71
N ASN A 55 16.65 9.27 -9.24
CA ASN A 55 17.56 10.22 -8.58
C ASN A 55 16.80 11.25 -7.73
N GLU A 56 15.53 11.42 -8.03
CA GLU A 56 14.63 12.33 -7.37
C GLU A 56 14.12 11.74 -6.04
N GLU A 57 13.82 12.62 -5.11
CA GLU A 57 13.19 12.23 -3.85
C GLU A 57 11.69 12.10 -4.04
N VAL A 58 11.27 10.89 -4.43
CA VAL A 58 9.86 10.53 -4.63
C VAL A 58 9.48 9.33 -3.78
N PHE A 59 8.20 9.26 -3.43
CA PHE A 59 7.61 8.15 -2.72
C PHE A 59 6.75 7.33 -3.67
N VAL A 60 7.14 6.07 -3.89
CA VAL A 60 6.43 5.15 -4.79
C VAL A 60 6.24 3.82 -4.09
N SER A 61 5.12 3.16 -4.39
CA SER A 61 4.80 1.85 -3.86
C SER A 61 5.74 0.78 -4.40
N VAL A 62 6.62 0.27 -3.53
CA VAL A 62 7.52 -0.86 -3.83
C VAL A 62 7.41 -1.93 -2.73
N PRO A 63 7.79 -3.19 -3.01
CA PRO A 63 7.78 -4.24 -1.99
C PRO A 63 8.79 -3.95 -0.87
N CYS A 64 8.29 -3.85 0.36
CA CYS A 64 9.08 -3.57 1.56
C CYS A 64 8.85 -4.66 2.61
N ILE A 65 9.90 -5.04 3.33
CA ILE A 65 9.78 -5.89 4.52
C ILE A 65 9.45 -4.97 5.70
N LEU A 66 8.29 -5.17 6.33
CA LEU A 66 7.85 -4.32 7.44
C LEU A 66 7.99 -5.03 8.78
N GLY A 67 8.70 -4.41 9.72
CA GLY A 67 8.92 -4.93 11.06
C GLY A 67 8.46 -3.96 12.14
N GLY A 68 8.85 -4.22 13.40
CA GLY A 68 8.51 -3.36 14.54
C GLY A 68 9.04 -1.93 14.46
N ASN A 69 10.00 -1.66 13.57
CA ASN A 69 10.65 -0.35 13.40
C ASN A 69 10.22 0.35 12.09
N GLY A 70 9.12 -0.09 11.49
CA GLY A 70 8.80 0.20 10.10
C GLY A 70 9.07 -1.00 9.22
#